data_AF-X1CRH5-F1
#
_entry.id   AF-X1CRH5-F1
#
_cell.length_a   1.000
_cell.length_b   1.000
_cell.length_c   1.000
_cell.angle_alpha   90.00
_cell.angle_beta   90.00
_cell.angle_gamma   90.00
#
_symmetry.space_group_name_H-M   'P 1'
#
loop_
_entity.id
_entity.type
_entity.pdbx_description
1 polymer ?
#
loop_
_entity_poly.entity_id
_entity_poly.type
_entity_poly.pdbx_seq_one_letter_code
_entity_poly.pdbx_strand_id
1 'polypeptide(L)'
;MFLLVQSFSKIMTSRLTNNLVELERDQVLSEVKERLNQKEDPLKIFEECKRGMEIVGEKYKSKEYFLAELMLSGDLFKEVTELIEPFLGGKQTEEDIKGKIVLGTIKGDIHDLGKDIFATLLKLEGFKIYDLGVDVNPDIVVEKVKEIQPDFLGFSALLTITFDPMKEVI
;
A
#
# COMPACT_ATOMS: atom_id res chain seq x y z
N MET A 1 -10.78 18.96 -36.40
CA MET A 1 -10.10 19.64 -35.27
C MET A 1 -10.52 19.02 -33.93
N PHE A 2 -10.55 17.68 -33.83
CA PHE A 2 -10.90 16.95 -32.60
C PHE A 2 -9.96 15.74 -32.36
N LEU A 3 -8.97 15.55 -33.24
CA LEU A 3 -8.04 14.42 -33.23
C LEU A 3 -6.61 14.81 -32.79
N LEU A 4 -6.38 16.07 -32.43
CA LEU A 4 -5.04 16.60 -32.13
C LEU A 4 -4.76 16.84 -30.64
N VAL A 5 -5.71 16.56 -29.74
CA VAL A 5 -5.53 16.77 -28.29
C VAL A 5 -5.13 15.50 -27.54
N GLN A 6 -5.18 14.31 -28.17
CA GLN A 6 -4.73 13.06 -27.51
C GLN A 6 -3.21 12.84 -27.53
N SER A 7 -2.41 13.84 -27.92
CA SER A 7 -0.97 13.64 -28.16
C SER A 7 -0.03 14.13 -27.04
N PHE A 8 -0.53 14.31 -25.80
CA PHE A 8 0.32 14.73 -24.66
C PHE A 8 0.07 13.87 -23.41
N SER A 9 0.55 12.62 -23.43
CA SER A 9 1.01 11.83 -22.25
C SER A 9 1.12 10.34 -22.62
N LYS A 10 1.92 9.99 -23.62
CA LYS A 10 2.35 8.59 -23.80
C LYS A 10 3.58 8.35 -22.94
N ILE A 11 3.39 8.35 -21.62
CA ILE A 11 4.35 7.75 -20.70
C ILE A 11 4.44 6.29 -21.15
N MET A 12 5.64 5.77 -21.43
CA MET A 12 5.81 4.36 -21.78
C MET A 12 5.44 3.52 -20.54
N THR A 13 4.16 3.22 -20.39
CA THR A 13 3.62 2.38 -19.32
C THR A 13 3.85 0.92 -19.67
N SER A 14 4.26 0.12 -18.69
CA SER A 14 4.46 -1.31 -18.91
C SER A 14 3.12 -1.99 -19.23
N ARG A 15 3.19 -3.22 -19.76
CA ARG A 15 2.00 -4.03 -20.01
C ARG A 15 1.19 -4.24 -18.73
N LEU A 16 1.87 -4.59 -17.63
CA LEU A 16 1.26 -4.77 -16.32
C LEU A 16 0.56 -3.50 -15.83
N THR A 17 1.21 -2.34 -15.95
CA THR A 17 0.61 -1.04 -15.63
C THR A 17 -0.68 -0.82 -16.41
N ASN A 18 -0.68 -1.06 -17.72
CA ASN A 18 -1.87 -0.85 -18.57
C ASN A 18 -3.00 -1.83 -18.22
N ASN A 19 -2.68 -3.11 -18.02
CA ASN A 19 -3.67 -4.12 -17.62
C ASN A 19 -4.35 -3.75 -16.29
N LEU A 20 -3.60 -3.20 -15.33
CA LEU A 20 -4.17 -2.73 -14.07
C LEU A 20 -5.08 -1.53 -14.28
N VAL A 21 -4.65 -0.53 -15.06
CA VAL A 21 -5.47 0.64 -15.37
C VAL A 21 -6.78 0.21 -16.01
N GLU A 22 -6.74 -0.69 -17.00
CA GLU A 22 -7.93 -1.20 -17.70
C GLU A 22 -8.74 -2.25 -16.90
N LEU A 23 -8.40 -2.49 -15.63
CA LEU A 23 -9.08 -3.43 -14.73
C LEU A 23 -9.11 -4.89 -15.24
N GLU A 24 -8.11 -5.30 -16.00
CA GLU A 24 -7.93 -6.66 -16.54
C GLU A 24 -7.43 -7.63 -15.44
N ARG A 25 -8.26 -7.83 -14.41
CA ARG A 25 -7.91 -8.53 -13.15
C ARG A 25 -7.19 -9.86 -13.36
N ASP A 26 -7.75 -10.75 -14.16
CA ASP A 26 -7.16 -12.09 -14.38
C ASP A 26 -5.78 -12.02 -15.04
N GLN A 27 -5.60 -11.06 -15.95
CA GLN A 27 -4.34 -10.86 -16.68
C GLN A 27 -3.28 -10.28 -15.75
N VAL A 28 -3.64 -9.31 -14.90
CA VAL A 28 -2.75 -8.76 -13.88
C VAL A 28 -2.30 -9.84 -12.91
N LEU A 29 -3.23 -10.59 -12.31
CA LEU A 29 -2.90 -11.61 -11.31
C LEU A 29 -2.08 -12.76 -11.89
N SER A 30 -2.34 -13.16 -13.14
CA SER A 30 -1.55 -14.20 -13.83
C SER A 30 -0.14 -13.72 -14.17
N GLU A 31 0.00 -12.50 -14.70
CA GLU A 31 1.30 -11.90 -15.04
C GLU A 31 2.17 -11.72 -13.78
N VAL A 32 1.59 -11.24 -12.67
CA VAL A 32 2.30 -11.11 -11.39
C VAL A 32 2.81 -12.47 -10.90
N LYS A 33 1.95 -13.50 -10.87
CA LYS A 33 2.35 -14.85 -10.45
C LYS A 33 3.43 -15.43 -11.34
N GLU A 34 3.35 -15.24 -12.65
CA GLU A 34 4.35 -15.71 -13.60
C GLU A 34 5.71 -15.05 -13.34
N ARG A 35 5.74 -13.72 -13.20
CA ARG A 35 6.97 -12.96 -12.95
C ARG A 35 7.60 -13.31 -11.60
N LEU A 36 6.79 -13.50 -10.56
CA LEU A 36 7.27 -13.98 -9.24
C LEU A 36 7.86 -15.39 -9.35
N ASN A 37 7.24 -16.31 -10.09
CA ASN A 37 7.78 -17.66 -10.32
C ASN A 37 9.11 -17.64 -11.11
N GLN A 38 9.28 -16.66 -11.99
CA GLN A 38 10.53 -16.41 -12.70
C GLN A 38 11.60 -15.73 -11.82
N LYS A 39 11.30 -15.47 -10.54
CA LYS A 39 12.17 -14.78 -9.58
C LYS A 39 12.54 -13.37 -10.02
N GLU A 40 11.66 -12.71 -10.76
CA GLU A 40 11.80 -11.27 -10.96
C GLU A 40 11.68 -10.55 -9.62
N ASP A 41 12.39 -9.43 -9.48
CA ASP A 41 12.35 -8.58 -8.29
C ASP A 41 10.90 -8.16 -7.96
N PRO A 42 10.34 -8.61 -6.81
CA PRO A 42 8.97 -8.29 -6.44
C PRO A 42 8.71 -6.79 -6.26
N LEU A 43 9.73 -6.00 -5.87
CA LEU A 43 9.61 -4.56 -5.74
C LEU A 43 9.40 -3.87 -7.09
N LYS A 44 10.01 -4.41 -8.14
CA LYS A 44 9.82 -3.89 -9.51
C LYS A 44 8.40 -4.14 -10.00
N ILE A 45 7.85 -5.32 -9.74
CA ILE A 45 6.45 -5.67 -10.07
C ILE A 45 5.51 -4.73 -9.30
N PHE A 46 5.76 -4.52 -8.02
CA PHE A 46 5.00 -3.63 -7.17
C PHE A 46 4.99 -2.17 -7.70
N GLU A 47 6.15 -1.62 -8.06
CA GLU A 47 6.24 -0.25 -8.60
C GLU A 47 5.48 -0.08 -9.93
N GLU A 48 5.45 -1.10 -10.80
CA GLU A 48 4.64 -1.06 -12.03
C GLU A 48 3.13 -1.02 -11.74
N CYS A 49 2.68 -1.78 -10.74
CA CYS A 49 1.27 -1.78 -10.32
C CYS A 49 0.89 -0.47 -9.62
N LYS A 50 1.76 0.05 -8.74
CA LYS A 50 1.62 1.37 -8.12
C LYS A 50 1.52 2.47 -9.16
N ARG A 51 2.33 2.42 -10.23
CA ARG A 51 2.21 3.36 -11.35
C ARG A 51 0.84 3.29 -12.02
N GLY A 52 0.25 2.10 -12.11
CA GLY A 52 -1.12 1.91 -12.58
C GLY A 52 -2.14 2.61 -11.67
N MET A 53 -2.01 2.44 -10.36
CA MET A 53 -2.88 3.13 -9.38
C MET A 53 -2.76 4.66 -9.43
N GLU A 54 -1.55 5.20 -9.65
CA GLU A 54 -1.38 6.64 -9.87
C GLU A 54 -2.19 7.12 -11.07
N ILE A 55 -2.18 6.37 -12.18
CA ILE A 55 -2.95 6.70 -13.39
C ILE A 55 -4.46 6.60 -13.13
N VAL A 56 -4.92 5.56 -12.42
CA VAL A 56 -6.34 5.44 -12.02
C VAL A 56 -6.75 6.65 -11.16
N GLY A 57 -5.90 7.07 -10.22
CA GLY A 57 -6.14 8.27 -9.42
C GLY A 57 -6.29 9.53 -10.27
N GLU A 58 -5.45 9.71 -11.30
CA GLU A 58 -5.59 10.82 -12.24
C GLU A 58 -6.86 10.73 -13.10
N LYS A 59 -7.23 9.53 -13.56
CA LYS A 59 -8.49 9.28 -14.30
C LYS A 59 -9.72 9.58 -13.44
N TYR A 60 -9.68 9.27 -12.16
CA TYR A 60 -10.75 9.60 -11.23
C TYR A 60 -10.85 11.13 -11.04
N LYS A 61 -9.72 11.81 -10.84
CA LYS A 61 -9.67 13.29 -10.74
C LYS A 61 -10.17 13.97 -12.01
N SER A 62 -9.88 13.43 -13.18
CA SER A 62 -10.34 13.95 -14.48
C SER A 62 -11.80 13.59 -14.80
N LYS A 63 -12.47 12.81 -13.94
CA LYS A 63 -13.84 12.27 -14.13
C LYS A 63 -13.97 11.31 -15.31
N GLU A 64 -12.86 10.72 -15.76
CA GLU A 64 -12.88 9.59 -16.68
C GLU A 64 -13.31 8.31 -15.97
N TYR A 65 -12.86 8.12 -14.73
CA TYR A 65 -13.26 7.02 -13.86
C TYR A 65 -14.20 7.53 -12.77
N PHE A 66 -15.15 6.68 -12.38
CA PHE A 66 -16.03 6.92 -11.25
C PHE A 66 -15.51 6.17 -10.02
N LEU A 67 -16.28 6.29 -8.93
CA LEU A 67 -15.93 5.65 -7.67
C LEU A 67 -15.83 4.12 -7.81
N ALA A 68 -16.65 3.51 -8.67
CA ALA A 68 -16.64 2.07 -8.89
C ALA A 68 -15.30 1.58 -9.45
N GLU A 69 -14.75 2.24 -10.48
CA GLU A 69 -13.46 1.88 -11.06
C GLU A 69 -12.30 2.13 -10.09
N LEU A 70 -12.38 3.20 -9.29
CA LEU A 70 -11.41 3.47 -8.24
C LEU A 70 -11.42 2.38 -7.16
N MET A 71 -12.60 1.89 -6.77
CA MET A 71 -12.71 0.80 -5.80
C MET A 71 -12.18 -0.52 -6.36
N LEU A 72 -12.57 -0.88 -7.59
CA LEU A 72 -12.12 -2.12 -8.24
C LEU A 72 -10.60 -2.16 -8.45
N SER A 73 -10.00 -1.03 -8.83
CA SER A 73 -8.54 -0.93 -8.97
C SER A 73 -7.84 -1.04 -7.61
N GLY A 74 -8.40 -0.44 -6.56
CA GLY A 74 -7.90 -0.59 -5.19
C GLY A 74 -7.92 -2.04 -4.71
N ASP A 75 -9.03 -2.75 -4.93
CA ASP A 75 -9.16 -4.17 -4.59
C ASP A 75 -8.15 -5.03 -5.35
N LEU A 76 -8.02 -4.82 -6.66
CA LEU A 76 -7.03 -5.50 -7.50
C LEU A 76 -5.60 -5.25 -7.02
N PHE A 77 -5.27 -4.00 -6.69
CA PHE A 77 -3.94 -3.64 -6.23
C PHE A 77 -3.63 -4.26 -4.85
N LYS A 78 -4.63 -4.40 -3.98
CA LYS A 78 -4.52 -5.14 -2.73
C LYS A 78 -4.22 -6.62 -2.98
N GLU A 79 -4.96 -7.27 -3.86
CA GLU A 79 -4.71 -8.69 -4.22
C GLU A 79 -3.29 -8.90 -4.79
N VAL A 80 -2.81 -7.98 -5.61
CA VAL A 80 -1.43 -8.02 -6.12
C VAL A 80 -0.42 -7.88 -4.99
N THR A 81 -0.66 -6.97 -4.05
CA THR A 81 0.23 -6.74 -2.90
C THR A 81 0.32 -8.00 -2.04
N GLU A 82 -0.82 -8.64 -1.73
CA GLU A 82 -0.87 -9.91 -0.98
C GLU A 82 -0.10 -11.05 -1.67
N LEU A 83 -0.05 -11.07 -3.01
CA LEU A 83 0.76 -12.03 -3.77
C LEU A 83 2.27 -11.74 -3.67
N ILE A 84 2.64 -10.47 -3.55
CA ILE A 84 4.03 -10.01 -3.54
C ILE A 84 4.65 -10.15 -2.14
N GLU A 85 3.89 -9.88 -1.08
CA GLU A 85 4.38 -9.87 0.31
C GLU A 85 5.22 -11.10 0.72
N PRO A 86 4.81 -12.35 0.41
CA PRO A 86 5.60 -13.53 0.77
C PRO A 86 6.98 -13.58 0.12
N PHE A 87 7.16 -12.93 -1.02
CA PHE A 87 8.41 -12.89 -1.78
C PHE A 87 9.33 -11.74 -1.37
N LEU A 88 8.79 -10.77 -0.62
CA LEU A 88 9.58 -9.73 0.00
C LEU A 88 10.36 -10.26 1.23
N GLY A 89 9.85 -11.32 1.90
CA GLY A 89 10.29 -11.83 3.22
C GLY A 89 11.34 -12.95 3.30
N GLY A 90 12.17 -12.91 4.35
CA GLY A 90 12.92 -14.04 4.90
C GLY A 90 12.54 -14.32 6.36
N LYS A 91 12.66 -15.56 6.84
CA LYS A 91 12.38 -15.89 8.26
C LYS A 91 13.40 -15.20 9.17
N GLN A 92 12.93 -14.45 10.17
CA GLN A 92 13.78 -13.82 11.19
C GLN A 92 13.83 -14.60 12.49
N THR A 93 14.97 -14.52 13.16
CA THR A 93 15.15 -15.00 14.53
C THR A 93 15.10 -13.83 15.52
N GLU A 94 14.89 -14.10 16.82
CA GLU A 94 14.84 -13.04 17.84
C GLU A 94 16.15 -12.24 17.96
N GLU A 95 17.28 -12.81 17.53
CA GLU A 95 18.60 -12.17 17.54
C GLU A 95 18.73 -11.09 16.45
N ASP A 96 17.85 -11.07 15.44
CA ASP A 96 17.90 -10.15 14.29
C ASP A 96 17.11 -8.85 14.51
N ILE A 97 16.45 -8.68 15.67
CA ILE A 97 15.51 -7.57 15.90
C ILE A 97 16.27 -6.27 16.20
N LYS A 98 16.27 -5.35 15.23
CA LYS A 98 16.89 -4.00 15.32
C LYS A 98 16.09 -3.00 16.15
N GLY A 99 14.80 -3.22 16.32
CA GLY A 99 13.91 -2.33 17.08
C GLY A 99 12.45 -2.75 17.02
N LYS A 100 11.63 -2.16 17.89
CA LYS A 100 10.18 -2.37 17.99
C LYS A 100 9.44 -1.14 17.46
N ILE A 101 8.43 -1.37 16.65
CA ILE A 101 7.61 -0.30 16.07
C ILE A 101 6.14 -0.62 16.34
N VAL A 102 5.41 0.35 16.90
CA VAL A 102 3.94 0.32 16.92
C VAL A 102 3.42 1.09 15.72
N LEU A 103 2.55 0.47 14.92
CA LEU A 103 1.89 1.09 13.77
C LEU A 103 0.38 1.01 13.93
N GLY A 104 -0.36 1.99 13.39
CA GLY A 104 -1.82 1.90 13.28
C GLY A 104 -2.38 2.96 12.34
N THR A 105 -3.51 2.64 11.69
CA THR A 105 -4.31 3.66 11.01
C THR A 105 -5.24 4.30 12.05
N ILE A 106 -5.07 5.59 12.28
CA ILE A 106 -5.72 6.29 13.40
C ILE A 106 -7.22 6.45 13.14
N LYS A 107 -7.98 6.65 14.23
CA LYS A 107 -9.42 6.87 14.23
C LYS A 107 -9.92 7.76 13.09
N GLY A 108 -10.99 7.32 12.44
CA GLY A 108 -11.61 7.99 11.31
C GLY A 108 -11.01 7.60 9.96
N ASP A 109 -10.08 6.66 9.92
CA ASP A 109 -9.45 6.19 8.69
C ASP A 109 -9.29 4.67 8.67
N ILE A 110 -9.57 4.10 7.50
CA ILE A 110 -9.53 2.65 7.23
C ILE A 110 -8.46 2.27 6.20
N HIS A 111 -7.76 3.25 5.64
CA HIS A 111 -6.76 2.99 4.60
C HIS A 111 -5.46 2.47 5.24
N ASP A 112 -5.17 1.20 4.99
CA ASP A 112 -4.04 0.46 5.56
C ASP A 112 -2.98 0.05 4.54
N LEU A 113 -3.28 0.07 3.25
CA LEU A 113 -2.37 -0.46 2.23
C LEU A 113 -0.93 0.08 2.35
N GLY A 114 -0.77 1.40 2.50
CA GLY A 114 0.54 2.02 2.70
C GLY A 114 1.21 1.60 4.02
N LYS A 115 0.42 1.43 5.09
CA LYS A 115 0.87 0.94 6.40
C LYS A 115 1.39 -0.49 6.30
N ASP A 116 0.68 -1.36 5.60
CA ASP A 116 0.97 -2.79 5.51
C ASP A 116 2.24 -3.02 4.68
N ILE A 117 2.38 -2.30 3.56
CA ILE A 117 3.61 -2.32 2.77
C ILE A 117 4.80 -1.82 3.61
N PHE A 118 4.63 -0.70 4.31
CA PHE A 118 5.66 -0.16 5.19
C PHE A 118 6.05 -1.13 6.31
N ALA A 119 5.06 -1.77 6.94
CA ALA A 119 5.25 -2.79 7.96
C ALA A 119 6.00 -4.00 7.39
N THR A 120 5.63 -4.48 6.21
CA THR A 120 6.29 -5.59 5.52
C THR A 120 7.74 -5.24 5.24
N LEU A 121 8.04 -4.08 4.64
CA LEU A 121 9.41 -3.63 4.35
C LEU A 121 10.27 -3.50 5.62
N LEU A 122 9.72 -2.91 6.68
CA LEU A 122 10.44 -2.79 7.95
C LEU A 122 10.68 -4.14 8.61
N LYS A 123 9.74 -5.08 8.50
CA LYS A 123 9.98 -6.46 8.93
C LYS A 123 11.20 -6.99 8.20
N LEU A 124 11.36 -6.84 6.88
CA LEU A 124 12.55 -7.31 6.15
C LEU A 124 13.85 -6.73 6.69
N GLU A 125 13.82 -5.45 7.05
CA GLU A 125 14.95 -4.73 7.59
C GLU A 125 15.25 -5.09 9.06
N GLY A 126 14.55 -6.04 9.65
CA GLY A 126 14.83 -6.54 11.01
C GLY A 126 14.05 -5.84 12.10
N PHE A 127 12.96 -5.12 11.79
CA PHE A 127 12.12 -4.51 12.81
C PHE A 127 10.98 -5.43 13.24
N LYS A 128 10.68 -5.42 14.55
CA LYS A 128 9.49 -6.07 15.10
C LYS A 128 8.32 -5.09 15.05
N ILE A 129 7.31 -5.41 14.24
CA ILE A 129 6.12 -4.57 14.07
C ILE A 129 4.96 -5.07 14.94
N TYR A 130 4.34 -4.13 15.66
CA TYR A 130 3.09 -4.30 16.38
C TYR A 130 2.03 -3.43 15.68
N ASP A 131 1.29 -4.03 14.77
CA ASP A 131 0.24 -3.35 14.02
C ASP A 131 -1.08 -3.40 14.78
N LEU A 132 -1.63 -2.22 15.07
CA LEU A 132 -2.89 -2.05 15.78
C LEU A 132 -4.11 -2.13 14.84
N GLY A 133 -3.89 -2.24 13.53
CA GLY A 133 -4.94 -2.29 12.53
C GLY A 133 -5.42 -0.90 12.12
N VAL A 134 -6.73 -0.80 11.86
CA VAL A 134 -7.36 0.42 11.35
C VAL A 134 -8.42 0.99 12.29
N ASP A 135 -8.77 2.27 12.08
CA ASP A 135 -9.72 3.01 12.90
C ASP A 135 -9.40 2.96 14.40
N VAL A 136 -8.11 3.09 14.75
CA VAL A 136 -7.62 2.87 16.12
C VAL A 136 -7.85 4.12 16.97
N ASN A 137 -8.56 3.97 18.10
CA ASN A 137 -8.75 5.05 19.06
C ASN A 137 -7.42 5.48 19.71
N PRO A 138 -7.21 6.79 19.94
CA PRO A 138 -5.99 7.32 20.58
C PRO A 138 -5.60 6.62 21.88
N ASP A 139 -6.57 6.34 22.76
CA ASP A 139 -6.33 5.67 24.05
C ASP A 139 -5.69 4.28 23.87
N ILE A 140 -6.12 3.51 22.87
CA ILE A 140 -5.57 2.19 22.57
C ILE A 140 -4.10 2.30 22.15
N VAL A 141 -3.77 3.33 21.35
CA VAL A 141 -2.40 3.59 20.94
C VAL A 141 -1.54 3.91 22.16
N VAL A 142 -1.99 4.81 23.03
CA VAL A 142 -1.28 5.20 24.26
C VAL A 142 -1.06 4.00 25.18
N GLU A 143 -2.08 3.16 25.38
CA GLU A 143 -1.96 1.93 26.16
C GLU A 143 -0.93 0.98 25.57
N LYS A 144 -0.96 0.77 24.25
CA LYS A 144 -0.01 -0.13 23.58
C LYS A 144 1.41 0.38 23.56
N VAL A 145 1.63 1.69 23.43
CA VAL A 145 2.96 2.28 23.57
C VAL A 145 3.51 2.07 24.98
N LYS A 146 2.68 2.21 26.02
CA LYS A 146 3.09 1.94 27.41
C LYS A 146 3.40 0.47 27.66
N GLU A 147 2.60 -0.44 27.10
CA GLU A 147 2.77 -1.89 27.24
C GLU A 147 4.02 -2.40 26.50
N ILE A 148 4.18 -2.00 25.23
CA ILE A 148 5.21 -2.54 24.34
C ILE A 148 6.56 -1.84 24.54
N GLN A 149 6.52 -0.56 24.95
CA GLN A 149 7.66 0.35 24.98
C GLN A 149 8.44 0.31 23.65
N PRO A 150 7.80 0.70 22.53
CA PRO A 150 8.44 0.66 21.23
C PRO A 150 9.51 1.75 21.09
N ASP A 151 10.47 1.53 20.19
CA ASP A 151 11.47 2.52 19.80
C ASP A 151 10.84 3.59 18.89
N PHE A 152 9.83 3.21 18.10
CA PHE A 152 9.11 4.09 17.19
C PHE A 152 7.59 3.88 17.27
N LEU A 153 6.87 4.99 17.15
CA LEU A 153 5.42 5.02 16.91
C LEU A 153 5.17 5.61 15.53
N GLY A 154 4.36 4.94 14.71
CA GLY A 154 3.96 5.43 13.39
C GLY A 154 2.46 5.39 13.20
N PHE A 155 1.95 6.36 12.45
CA PHE A 155 0.54 6.44 12.06
C PHE A 155 0.40 6.36 10.56
N SER A 156 -0.62 5.63 10.10
CA SER A 156 -1.16 5.78 8.75
C SER A 156 -2.36 6.72 8.79
N ALA A 157 -2.39 7.65 7.83
CA ALA A 157 -3.53 8.53 7.61
C ALA A 157 -3.53 9.05 6.19
N LEU A 158 -4.59 8.72 5.49
CA LEU A 158 -4.90 9.25 4.17
C LEU A 158 -5.83 10.46 4.26
N LEU A 159 -6.71 10.50 5.27
CA LEU A 159 -7.74 11.54 5.40
C LEU A 159 -7.33 12.64 6.39
N THR A 160 -7.60 13.91 6.06
CA THR A 160 -7.28 15.05 6.92
C THR A 160 -8.04 15.08 8.25
N ILE A 161 -9.20 14.41 8.33
CA ILE A 161 -9.99 14.30 9.56
C ILE A 161 -9.27 13.57 10.69
N THR A 162 -8.20 12.84 10.37
CA THR A 162 -7.38 12.08 11.33
C THR A 162 -6.42 12.96 12.14
N PHE A 163 -6.22 14.22 11.75
CA PHE A 163 -5.21 15.08 12.37
C PHE A 163 -5.50 15.38 13.84
N ASP A 164 -6.78 15.53 14.20
CA ASP A 164 -7.16 15.79 15.59
C ASP A 164 -6.99 14.53 16.48
N PRO A 165 -7.47 13.34 16.08
CA PRO A 165 -7.15 12.09 16.77
C PRO A 165 -5.64 11.84 16.96
N MET A 166 -4.78 12.21 16.00
CA MET A 166 -3.33 12.07 16.19
C MET A 166 -2.79 12.95 17.32
N LYS A 167 -3.25 14.20 17.43
CA LYS A 167 -2.83 15.14 18.49
C LYS A 167 -3.26 14.68 19.88
N GLU A 168 -4.27 13.83 19.98
CA GLU A 168 -4.65 13.22 21.26
C GLU A 168 -3.62 12.18 21.74
N VAL A 169 -2.79 11.65 20.82
CA VAL A 169 -1.74 10.67 21.14
C VAL A 169 -0.39 11.33 21.47
N ILE A 170 -0.01 12.42 20.78
CA ILE A 170 1.33 13.04 20.83
C ILE A 170 1.39 14.40 21.53
#